data_AF-A0A424YD29-F1
#
_entry.id   AF-A0A424YD29-F1
#
_cell.length_a   1.000
_cell.length_b   1.000
_cell.length_c   1.000
_cell.angle_alpha   90.00
_cell.angle_beta   90.00
_cell.angle_gamma   90.00
#
_symmetry.space_group_name_H-M   'P 1'
#
loop_
_entity.id
_entity.type
_entity.pdbx_description
1 polymer ?
#
loop_
_entity_poly.entity_id
_entity_poly.type
_entity_poly.pdbx_seq_one_letter_code
_entity_poly.pdbx_strand_id
1 'polypeptide(L)'
;MTKAKCLLKGWNKKQKPREGNCMNVYDQAHALAKSIKESDEYKQYQEAKKKLEEEEKAKEMLMEFRKFQYDVQMEQIASESKEVDREKADKLKKMYETINMNTIIKDYLAAEYRFGKMVADVSKILGDAIGLEEFEELTGTREPHENS
;
A
#
# COMPACT_ATOMS: atom_id res chain seq x y z
N MET A 1 2.78 -45.10 -11.04
CA MET A 1 2.77 -45.32 -9.57
C MET A 1 4.23 -45.46 -9.16
N THR A 2 4.90 -44.70 -8.29
CA THR A 2 4.50 -43.76 -7.23
C THR A 2 5.77 -42.96 -6.89
N LYS A 3 5.75 -41.63 -6.93
CA LYS A 3 6.77 -40.80 -6.24
C LYS A 3 6.10 -39.54 -5.69
N ALA A 4 5.38 -39.72 -4.58
CA ALA A 4 4.97 -38.65 -3.69
C ALA A 4 5.61 -38.93 -2.32
N LYS A 5 6.57 -38.09 -1.93
CA LYS A 5 7.02 -37.86 -0.55
C LYS A 5 7.87 -36.59 -0.57
N CYS A 6 7.20 -35.46 -0.40
CA CYS A 6 7.30 -34.68 0.84
C CYS A 6 8.70 -34.08 1.04
N LEU A 7 8.98 -33.02 0.28
CA LEU A 7 10.00 -32.02 0.58
C LEU A 7 9.46 -31.06 1.63
N LEU A 8 9.46 -31.45 2.90
CA LEU A 8 9.14 -30.57 4.03
C LEU A 8 9.90 -31.04 5.28
N LYS A 9 11.24 -30.90 5.26
CA LYS A 9 12.06 -31.00 6.46
C LYS A 9 13.18 -29.97 6.39
N GLY A 10 12.89 -28.76 6.86
CA GLY A 10 13.88 -27.67 6.83
C GLY A 10 13.67 -26.52 7.80
N TRP A 11 12.66 -26.54 8.68
CA TRP A 11 12.42 -25.44 9.62
C TRP A 11 12.03 -25.95 11.00
N ASN A 12 12.98 -26.59 11.70
CA ASN A 12 12.87 -26.83 13.13
C ASN A 12 14.26 -26.73 13.76
N LYS A 13 14.71 -25.50 14.01
CA LYS A 13 15.82 -25.20 14.91
C LYS A 13 15.26 -24.50 16.14
N LYS A 14 15.11 -25.32 17.19
CA LYS A 14 14.89 -24.95 18.59
C LYS A 14 15.63 -23.64 18.94
N GLN A 15 14.90 -22.58 19.23
CA GLN A 15 15.46 -21.41 19.88
C GLN A 15 15.54 -21.70 21.39
N LYS A 16 16.75 -21.67 21.96
CA LYS A 16 16.96 -21.75 23.41
C LYS A 16 16.51 -20.45 24.07
N PRO A 17 15.98 -20.47 25.31
CA PRO A 17 15.63 -19.25 26.03
C PRO A 17 16.90 -18.46 26.31
N ARG A 18 16.95 -17.20 25.84
CA ARG A 18 17.99 -16.24 26.19
C ARG A 18 17.54 -15.47 27.42
N GLU A 19 18.24 -15.69 28.53
CA GLU A 19 18.14 -14.86 29.73
C GLU A 19 18.61 -13.43 29.38
N GLY A 20 17.75 -12.43 29.61
CA GLY A 20 17.96 -11.03 29.21
C GLY A 20 17.08 -10.64 28.02
N ASN A 21 15.83 -10.27 28.30
CA ASN A 21 14.79 -9.96 27.30
C ASN A 21 15.03 -8.61 26.61
N CYS A 22 16.07 -8.52 25.77
CA CYS A 22 16.14 -7.51 24.72
C CYS A 22 15.41 -8.10 23.51
N MET A 23 14.20 -7.62 23.20
CA MET A 23 13.49 -8.04 21.98
C MET A 23 14.40 -7.80 20.78
N ASN A 24 14.64 -8.83 19.97
CA ASN A 24 15.38 -8.66 18.73
C ASN A 24 14.56 -7.79 17.77
N VAL A 25 15.22 -7.03 16.89
CA VAL A 25 14.57 -6.20 15.86
C VAL A 25 13.54 -7.01 15.05
N TYR A 26 13.83 -8.28 14.77
CA TYR A 26 12.88 -9.18 14.10
C TYR A 26 11.64 -9.50 14.95
N ASP A 27 11.81 -9.67 16.27
CA ASP A 27 10.67 -9.90 17.17
C ASP A 27 9.79 -8.64 17.26
N GLN A 28 10.42 -7.46 17.28
CA GLN A 28 9.72 -6.18 17.25
C GLN A 28 9.00 -5.95 15.90
N ALA A 29 9.61 -6.32 14.77
CA ALA A 29 8.95 -6.26 13.47
C ALA A 29 7.74 -7.19 13.40
N HIS A 30 7.83 -8.39 13.98
CA HIS A 30 6.68 -9.29 14.10
C HIS A 30 5.59 -8.73 15.03
N ALA A 31 5.96 -8.10 16.14
CA ALA A 31 5.03 -7.42 17.04
C ALA A 31 4.34 -6.24 16.35
N LEU A 32 5.08 -5.45 15.57
CA LEU A 32 4.54 -4.36 14.75
C LEU A 32 3.55 -4.90 13.71
N ALA A 33 3.92 -5.95 12.97
CA ALA A 33 3.05 -6.58 11.98
C ALA A 33 1.75 -7.10 12.62
N LYS A 34 1.82 -7.66 13.83
CA LYS A 34 0.63 -8.06 14.60
C LYS A 34 -0.22 -6.85 14.98
N SER A 35 0.40 -5.78 15.48
CA SER A 35 -0.28 -4.55 15.88
C SER A 35 -0.99 -3.88 14.71
N ILE A 36 -0.36 -3.84 13.52
CA ILE A 36 -0.98 -3.33 12.29
C ILE A 36 -2.21 -4.17 11.93
N LYS A 37 -2.14 -5.51 12.03
CA LYS A 37 -3.31 -6.38 11.75
C LYS A 37 -4.43 -6.21 12.76
N GLU A 38 -4.11 -5.87 14.00
CA GLU A 38 -5.08 -5.66 15.07
C GLU A 38 -5.62 -4.22 15.10
N SER A 39 -5.01 -3.29 14.36
CA SER A 39 -5.44 -1.90 14.23
C SER A 39 -6.85 -1.78 13.65
N ASP A 40 -7.54 -0.72 14.06
CA ASP A 40 -8.88 -0.44 13.57
C ASP A 40 -8.86 -0.03 12.10
N GLU A 41 -7.81 0.66 11.65
CA GLU A 41 -7.62 1.04 10.25
C GLU A 41 -7.54 -0.19 9.34
N TYR A 42 -6.77 -1.20 9.73
CA TYR A 42 -6.67 -2.43 8.94
C TYR A 42 -7.98 -3.22 8.95
N LYS A 43 -8.64 -3.35 10.12
CA LYS A 43 -9.92 -4.05 10.23
C LYS A 43 -11.01 -3.39 9.39
N GLN A 44 -11.14 -2.06 9.47
CA GLN A 44 -12.09 -1.29 8.68
C GLN A 44 -11.81 -1.41 7.18
N TYR A 45 -10.53 -1.38 6.78
CA TYR A 45 -10.13 -1.61 5.40
C TYR A 45 -10.54 -3.00 4.91
N GLN A 46 -10.27 -4.06 5.68
CA GLN A 46 -10.67 -5.42 5.32
C GLN A 46 -12.19 -5.58 5.23
N GLU A 47 -12.95 -4.96 6.13
CA GLU A 47 -14.41 -5.00 6.09
C GLU A 47 -14.96 -4.29 4.85
N ALA A 48 -14.47 -3.08 4.56
CA ALA A 48 -14.88 -2.33 3.37
C ALA A 48 -14.49 -3.05 2.08
N LYS A 49 -13.31 -3.70 2.06
CA LYS A 49 -12.86 -4.53 0.94
C LYS A 49 -13.80 -5.72 0.72
N LYS A 50 -14.21 -6.41 1.78
CA LYS A 50 -15.15 -7.53 1.68
C LYS A 50 -16.49 -7.07 1.09
N LYS A 51 -17.04 -5.95 1.57
CA LYS A 51 -18.29 -5.37 1.04
C LYS A 51 -18.17 -5.01 -0.45
N LEU A 52 -17.02 -4.51 -0.88
CA LEU A 52 -16.74 -4.24 -2.28
C LEU A 52 -16.66 -5.53 -3.11
N GLU A 53 -16.03 -6.58 -2.59
CA GLU A 53 -15.93 -7.87 -3.28
C GLU A 53 -17.28 -8.57 -3.45
N GLU A 54 -18.25 -8.30 -2.57
CA GLU A 54 -19.61 -8.82 -2.64
C GLU A 54 -20.51 -8.07 -3.66
N GLU A 55 -20.11 -6.88 -4.12
CA GLU A 55 -20.84 -6.08 -5.11
C GLU A 55 -20.02 -5.98 -6.41
N GLU A 56 -20.43 -6.77 -7.41
CA GLU A 56 -19.69 -6.91 -8.67
C GLU A 56 -19.61 -5.60 -9.49
N LYS A 57 -20.68 -4.81 -9.54
CA LYS A 57 -20.70 -3.53 -10.29
C LYS A 57 -19.77 -2.49 -9.67
N ALA A 58 -19.71 -2.43 -8.35
CA ALA A 58 -18.88 -1.52 -7.57
C ALA A 58 -17.40 -1.87 -7.78
N LYS A 59 -17.10 -3.16 -7.76
CA LYS A 59 -15.78 -3.69 -8.07
C LYS A 59 -15.36 -3.39 -9.51
N GLU A 60 -16.23 -3.65 -10.49
CA GLU A 60 -15.97 -3.32 -11.91
C GLU A 60 -15.68 -1.82 -12.09
N MET A 61 -16.54 -0.95 -11.55
CA MET A 61 -16.34 0.51 -11.61
C MET A 61 -15.00 0.93 -11.01
N LEU A 62 -14.61 0.38 -9.85
CA LEU A 62 -13.33 0.69 -9.24
C LEU A 62 -12.15 0.19 -10.09
N MET A 63 -12.23 -1.01 -10.65
CA MET A 63 -11.18 -1.58 -11.49
C MET A 63 -10.96 -0.76 -12.77
N GLU A 64 -12.03 -0.32 -13.42
CA GLU A 64 -11.96 0.56 -14.58
C GLU A 64 -11.28 1.89 -14.25
N PHE A 65 -11.64 2.49 -13.11
CA PHE A 65 -11.01 3.72 -12.65
C PHE A 65 -9.52 3.55 -12.35
N ARG A 66 -9.13 2.47 -11.66
CA ARG A 66 -7.72 2.18 -11.37
C ARG A 66 -6.89 1.97 -12.64
N LYS A 67 -7.46 1.25 -13.60
CA LYS A 67 -6.82 1.03 -14.90
C LYS A 67 -6.62 2.36 -15.61
N PHE A 68 -7.67 3.18 -15.70
CA PHE A 68 -7.58 4.48 -16.35
C PHE A 68 -6.59 5.41 -15.63
N GLN A 69 -6.58 5.44 -14.30
CA GLN A 69 -5.61 6.19 -13.50
C GLN A 69 -4.17 5.77 -13.81
N TYR A 70 -3.91 4.46 -13.91
CA TYR A 70 -2.59 3.93 -14.25
C TYR A 70 -2.17 4.29 -15.67
N ASP A 71 -3.08 4.13 -16.64
CA ASP A 71 -2.83 4.47 -18.04
C ASP A 71 -2.45 5.96 -18.19
N VAL A 72 -3.18 6.85 -17.51
CA VAL A 72 -2.86 8.28 -17.48
C VAL A 72 -1.48 8.55 -16.88
N GLN A 73 -1.13 7.89 -15.78
CA GLN A 73 0.19 8.05 -15.16
C GLN A 73 1.32 7.56 -16.07
N MET A 74 1.14 6.43 -16.75
CA MET A 74 2.13 5.91 -17.70
C MET A 74 2.32 6.82 -18.90
N GLU A 75 1.23 7.37 -19.42
CA GLU A 75 1.29 8.29 -20.55
C GLU A 75 1.89 9.63 -20.18
N GLN A 76 1.66 10.15 -18.97
CA GLN A 76 2.33 11.35 -18.46
C GLN A 76 3.84 11.17 -18.38
N ILE A 77 4.31 9.97 -18.00
CA ILE A 77 5.74 9.65 -18.00
C ILE A 77 6.29 9.53 -19.43
N ALA A 78 5.51 8.96 -20.35
CA ALA A 78 5.93 8.73 -21.73
C ALA A 78 5.81 9.96 -22.65
N SER A 79 4.97 10.93 -22.29
CA SER A 79 4.55 12.02 -23.18
C SER A 79 4.69 13.37 -22.50
N GLU A 80 5.48 14.28 -23.08
CA GLU A 80 5.63 15.67 -22.60
C GLU A 80 4.46 16.60 -23.04
N SER A 81 3.45 16.06 -23.73
CA SER A 81 2.37 16.85 -24.34
C SER A 81 1.24 17.18 -23.35
N LYS A 82 1.22 18.43 -22.86
CA LYS A 82 0.28 18.96 -21.85
C LYS A 82 -1.21 19.01 -22.27
N GLU A 83 -1.52 18.92 -23.55
CA GLU A 83 -2.90 19.10 -24.05
C GLU A 83 -3.73 17.81 -23.94
N VAL A 84 -3.13 16.66 -24.25
CA VAL A 84 -3.72 15.32 -24.05
C VAL A 84 -3.90 15.00 -22.56
N ASP A 85 -3.05 15.57 -21.72
CA ASP A 85 -3.09 15.40 -20.27
C ASP A 85 -4.37 16.04 -19.65
N ARG A 86 -4.78 17.21 -20.14
CA ARG A 86 -5.98 17.91 -19.62
C ARG A 86 -7.27 17.14 -19.89
N GLU A 87 -7.46 16.63 -21.10
CA GLU A 87 -8.68 15.89 -21.46
C GLU A 87 -8.80 14.59 -20.63
N LYS A 88 -7.68 13.91 -20.41
CA LYS A 88 -7.63 12.69 -19.60
C LYS A 88 -7.84 12.98 -18.12
N ALA A 89 -7.28 14.08 -17.61
CA ALA A 89 -7.52 14.54 -16.25
C ALA A 89 -9.01 14.87 -16.01
N ASP A 90 -9.66 15.54 -16.96
CA ASP A 90 -11.09 15.83 -16.90
C ASP A 90 -11.94 14.56 -16.92
N LYS A 91 -11.56 13.56 -17.72
CA LYS A 91 -12.22 12.25 -17.74
C LYS A 91 -12.04 11.51 -16.42
N LEU A 92 -10.83 11.52 -15.85
CA LEU A 92 -10.53 10.90 -14.55
C LEU A 92 -11.38 11.54 -13.44
N LYS A 93 -11.52 12.88 -13.47
CA LYS A 93 -12.38 13.62 -12.54
C LYS A 93 -13.85 13.19 -12.63
N LYS A 94 -14.41 13.06 -13.84
CA LYS A 94 -15.79 12.58 -14.03
C LYS A 94 -16.01 11.15 -13.53
N MET A 95 -15.04 10.26 -13.76
CA MET A 95 -15.08 8.90 -13.22
C MET A 95 -15.05 8.90 -11.70
N TYR A 96 -14.22 9.76 -11.10
CA TYR A 96 -14.15 9.94 -9.65
C TYR A 96 -15.48 10.45 -9.07
N GLU A 97 -16.12 11.43 -9.71
CA GLU A 97 -17.45 11.93 -9.32
C GLU A 97 -18.49 10.80 -9.34
N THR A 98 -18.46 9.97 -10.38
CA THR A 98 -19.37 8.81 -10.52
C THR A 98 -19.14 7.78 -9.41
N ILE A 99 -17.87 7.44 -9.14
CA ILE A 99 -17.51 6.48 -8.09
C ILE A 99 -17.90 6.97 -6.70
N ASN A 100 -17.77 8.26 -6.43
CA ASN A 100 -18.14 8.85 -5.15
C ASN A 100 -19.66 8.79 -4.85
N MET A 101 -20.50 8.57 -5.86
CA MET A 101 -21.93 8.33 -5.66
C MET A 101 -22.21 6.93 -5.10
N ASN A 102 -21.31 5.97 -5.32
CA ASN A 102 -21.41 4.64 -4.75
C ASN A 102 -20.79 4.61 -3.34
N THR A 103 -21.64 4.45 -2.32
CA THR A 103 -21.22 4.44 -0.92
C THR A 103 -20.25 3.30 -0.59
N ILE A 104 -20.38 2.14 -1.24
CA ILE A 104 -19.48 0.99 -1.03
C ILE A 104 -18.06 1.35 -1.48
N ILE A 105 -17.92 1.93 -2.69
CA ILE A 105 -16.60 2.32 -3.19
C ILE A 105 -16.04 3.49 -2.39
N LYS A 106 -16.88 4.48 -2.05
CA LYS A 106 -16.47 5.62 -1.22
C LYS A 106 -15.93 5.17 0.14
N ASP A 107 -16.62 4.26 0.82
CA ASP A 107 -16.21 3.72 2.12
C ASP A 107 -14.91 2.92 1.99
N TYR A 108 -14.78 2.11 0.93
CA TYR A 108 -13.54 1.40 0.61
C TYR A 108 -12.36 2.36 0.41
N LEU A 109 -12.50 3.38 -0.43
CA LEU A 109 -11.44 4.35 -0.71
C LEU A 109 -11.06 5.15 0.54
N ALA A 110 -12.04 5.53 1.36
CA ALA A 110 -11.77 6.23 2.61
C ALA A 110 -11.02 5.34 3.62
N ALA A 111 -11.39 4.05 3.73
CA ALA A 111 -10.70 3.10 4.60
C ALA A 111 -9.28 2.80 4.08
N GLU A 112 -9.11 2.64 2.78
CA GLU A 112 -7.81 2.44 2.13
C GLU A 112 -6.88 3.64 2.35
N TYR A 113 -7.38 4.87 2.21
CA TYR A 113 -6.59 6.08 2.50
C TYR A 113 -6.13 6.14 3.95
N ARG A 114 -7.02 5.87 4.92
CA ARG A 114 -6.67 5.86 6.35
C ARG A 114 -5.60 4.81 6.65
N PHE A 115 -5.77 3.60 6.13
CA PHE A 115 -4.80 2.53 6.29
C PHE A 115 -3.46 2.87 5.63
N GLY A 116 -3.49 3.38 4.40
CA GLY A 116 -2.30 3.79 3.67
C GLY A 116 -1.52 4.89 4.39
N LYS A 117 -2.21 5.88 4.96
CA LYS A 117 -1.58 6.93 5.77
C LYS A 117 -0.87 6.35 6.99
N MET A 118 -1.53 5.48 7.76
CA MET A 118 -0.91 4.83 8.92
C MET A 118 0.33 4.02 8.52
N VAL A 119 0.27 3.29 7.41
CA VAL A 119 1.44 2.55 6.88
C VAL A 119 2.56 3.49 6.45
N ALA A 120 2.25 4.61 5.80
CA ALA A 120 3.23 5.61 5.41
C ALA A 120 3.91 6.24 6.63
N ASP A 121 3.14 6.61 7.66
CA ASP A 121 3.66 7.18 8.91
C ASP A 121 4.59 6.18 9.63
N VAL A 122 4.20 4.90 9.70
CA VAL A 122 5.05 3.83 10.25
C VAL A 122 6.32 3.64 9.42
N SER A 123 6.20 3.66 8.09
CA SER A 123 7.34 3.48 7.18
C SER A 123 8.32 4.65 7.29
N LYS A 124 7.81 5.87 7.51
CA LYS A 124 8.62 7.04 7.79
C LYS A 124 9.42 6.87 9.09
N ILE A 125 8.78 6.46 10.19
CA ILE A 125 9.47 6.20 11.47
C ILE A 125 10.61 5.18 11.29
N LEU A 126 10.38 4.13 10.48
CA LEU A 126 11.41 3.14 10.17
C LEU A 126 12.54 3.73 9.30
N GLY A 127 12.20 4.58 8.33
CA GLY A 127 13.16 5.29 7.49
C GLY A 127 14.04 6.26 8.28
N ASP A 128 13.44 7.04 9.17
CA ASP A 128 14.13 7.99 10.05
C ASP A 128 15.13 7.25 10.96
N ALA A 129 14.76 6.07 11.46
CA ALA A 129 15.62 5.26 12.32
C ALA A 129 16.88 4.72 11.63
N ILE A 130 16.87 4.60 10.31
CA ILE A 130 18.02 4.14 9.51
C ILE A 130 18.72 5.28 8.75
N GLY A 131 18.32 6.54 9.00
CA GLY A 131 18.87 7.71 8.31
C GLY A 131 18.58 7.68 6.81
N LEU A 132 17.40 7.20 6.39
CA LEU A 132 17.08 7.03 4.97
C LEU A 132 17.16 8.36 4.20
N GLU A 133 16.80 9.48 4.83
CA GLU A 133 16.95 10.82 4.23
C GLU A 133 18.43 11.19 3.98
N GLU A 134 19.34 10.80 4.88
CA GLU A 134 20.79 11.02 4.76
C GLU A 134 21.40 10.12 3.68
N PHE A 135 20.84 8.93 3.52
CA PHE A 135 21.22 7.95 2.50
C PHE A 135 20.88 8.45 1.08
N GLU A 136 19.72 9.11 0.91
CA GLU A 136 19.29 9.67 -0.37
C GLU A 136 20.11 10.90 -0.83
N GLU A 137 20.63 11.69 0.12
CA GLU A 137 21.56 12.79 -0.18
C GLU A 137 22.90 12.29 -0.73
N LEU A 138 23.37 11.13 -0.25
CA LEU A 138 24.61 10.51 -0.74
C LEU A 138 24.45 9.83 -2.11
N THR A 139 23.23 9.39 -2.47
CA THR A 139 22.94 8.78 -3.78
C THR A 139 22.55 9.80 -4.85
N GLY A 140 22.45 11.09 -4.51
CA GLY A 140 22.18 12.17 -5.45
C GLY A 140 20.78 12.12 -6.08
N THR A 141 19.83 11.46 -5.43
CA THR A 141 18.45 11.27 -5.93
C THR A 141 17.48 12.35 -5.47
N ARG A 142 17.91 13.27 -4.59
CA ARG A 142 17.10 14.41 -4.17
C ARG A 142 17.17 15.52 -5.21
N GLU A 143 16.12 15.68 -6.01
CA GLU A 143 15.92 16.93 -6.75
C GLU A 143 15.87 18.10 -5.77
N PRO A 144 16.48 19.24 -6.09
CA PRO A 144 16.50 20.38 -5.20
C PRO A 144 15.07 20.81 -4.91
N HIS A 145 14.68 20.81 -3.63
CA HIS A 145 13.48 21.51 -3.19
C HIS A 145 13.68 23.00 -3.55
N GLU A 146 13.00 23.46 -4.61
CA GLU A 146 12.77 24.88 -4.80
C GLU A 146 11.93 25.36 -3.61
N ASN A 147 12.61 25.96 -2.65
CA ASN A 147 11.99 26.73 -1.58
C ASN A 147 11.14 27.85 -2.23
N SER A 148 9.82 27.77 -2.07
CA SER A 148 8.91 28.91 -2.21
C SER A 148 8.37 29.32 -0.85
#